data_AF-A0A3B3QX34-F1
#
_entry.id   AF-A0A3B3QX34-F1
#
_cell.length_a   1.000
_cell.length_b   1.000
_cell.length_c   1.000
_cell.angle_alpha   90.00
_cell.angle_beta   90.00
_cell.angle_gamma   90.00
#
_symmetry.space_group_name_H-M   'P 1'
#
loop_
_entity.id
_entity.type
_entity.pdbx_description
1 polymer ?
#
loop_
_entity_poly.entity_id
_entity_poly.type
_entity_poly.pdbx_seq_one_letter_code
_entity_poly.pdbx_strand_id
1 'polypeptide(L)'
;MLRQVVFFLRFIALTLGQYDICKSLVSTDDGPIWEFYACQPKPMSMREYMKIKVEPAGITCGSPPERFCTLENPYLCSDECDASNPDLAHPPQLMQDREPFGLITYWQTITWSRYPEPLLANISLSWNKSLELTDDVQITFEYGRPTVMVLEKSMDNGRTWHPYQYYADDCLDAFGMPPKRVQDLSAANVTRVICTEQYSRWVGSKNDKNVLFEVRTRFSIFAGPRLQNMDNLYTRMESMKGLRDFFTFTSLRLRLLRPSLGGTYVQRENLHKYFYAISNIEVPARCKCNLHASQCAVRDGNLQCDCEHNTTGQDCGRCKRGFRAKSWRAGSYLPTPRGSSNNCVAAGSTLGNCECYGHSNRCSYIDFLNIVTCVSCKHNTRGQNCQHCRLGYFRNASAELDDESVCIECNCNQIGSVHDRCNETGYCQCKEGSTGQRCEDCLPGHYWKQGCFPNVCDDELLLCQNGGTCHENQRCICPPELRGVLCEQPRCDGEDCDAACTSYLTSVTLLLCLLATQLLKLTAC
;
A
#
# COMPACT_ATOMS: atom_id res chain seq x y z
N MET A 1 -1.70 45.67 -15.35
CA MET A 1 -1.37 45.42 -13.93
C MET A 1 -2.04 44.15 -13.40
N LEU A 2 -3.37 44.02 -13.34
CA LEU A 2 -4.05 42.81 -12.79
C LEU A 2 -3.74 41.49 -13.56
N ARG A 3 -3.60 41.56 -14.89
CA ARG A 3 -3.29 40.40 -15.75
C ARG A 3 -1.86 39.87 -15.58
N GLN A 4 -0.91 40.73 -15.20
CA GLN A 4 0.48 40.36 -14.91
C GLN A 4 0.62 39.73 -13.51
N VAL A 5 -0.19 40.18 -12.54
CA VAL A 5 -0.23 39.58 -11.18
C VAL A 5 -0.84 38.17 -11.21
N VAL A 6 -1.87 37.93 -12.02
CA VAL A 6 -2.44 36.58 -12.21
C VAL A 6 -1.47 35.64 -12.95
N PHE A 7 -0.69 36.17 -13.91
CA PHE A 7 0.39 35.41 -14.53
C PHE A 7 1.51 35.08 -13.53
N PHE A 8 1.94 36.04 -12.69
CA PHE A 8 2.93 35.79 -11.63
C PHE A 8 2.44 34.80 -10.57
N LEU A 9 1.17 34.85 -10.15
CA LEU A 9 0.59 33.88 -9.21
C LEU A 9 0.46 32.48 -9.82
N ARG A 10 0.15 32.36 -11.12
CA ARG A 10 0.20 31.07 -11.85
C ARG A 10 1.62 30.55 -12.01
N PHE A 11 2.62 31.43 -12.15
CA PHE A 11 4.03 31.03 -12.21
C PHE A 11 4.62 30.63 -10.84
N ILE A 12 4.17 31.24 -9.74
CA ILE A 12 4.58 30.85 -8.38
C ILE A 12 3.99 29.48 -7.98
N ALA A 13 2.79 29.14 -8.48
CA ALA A 13 2.20 27.82 -8.25
C ALA A 13 2.89 26.67 -9.02
N LEU A 14 3.76 26.98 -9.99
CA LEU A 14 4.47 26.00 -10.83
C LEU A 14 5.87 25.62 -10.31
N THR A 15 6.34 26.19 -9.20
CA THR A 15 7.70 25.94 -8.65
C THR A 15 7.71 25.17 -7.32
N LEU A 16 6.53 24.86 -6.78
CA LEU A 16 6.35 24.06 -5.57
C LEU A 16 6.18 22.59 -5.95
N GLY A 17 7.15 21.77 -5.58
CA GLY A 17 7.03 20.33 -5.64
C GLY A 17 5.89 19.84 -4.75
N GLN A 18 5.25 18.74 -5.17
CA GLN A 18 4.06 18.16 -4.54
C GLN A 18 4.16 17.94 -3.02
N TYR A 19 5.39 17.73 -2.51
CA TYR A 19 5.67 17.42 -1.11
C TYR A 19 6.67 18.41 -0.47
N ASP A 20 6.73 19.65 -0.97
CA ASP A 20 7.66 20.68 -0.46
C ASP A 20 7.16 21.37 0.82
N ILE A 21 5.89 21.21 1.18
CA ILE A 21 5.24 21.90 2.31
C ILE A 21 4.71 20.88 3.32
N CYS A 22 5.13 20.97 4.58
CA CYS A 22 4.66 20.08 5.66
C CYS A 22 3.33 20.51 6.28
N LYS A 23 2.97 21.80 6.21
CA LYS A 23 1.75 22.34 6.79
C LYS A 23 1.32 23.64 6.12
N SER A 24 0.02 23.89 6.08
CA SER A 24 -0.54 25.17 5.63
C SER A 24 -1.62 25.64 6.59
N LEU A 25 -1.76 26.97 6.71
CA LEU A 25 -2.88 27.56 7.43
C LEU A 25 -4.11 27.54 6.52
N VAL A 26 -5.20 26.92 6.97
CA VAL A 26 -6.46 26.83 6.24
C VAL A 26 -7.54 27.53 7.04
N SER A 27 -8.25 28.44 6.40
CA SER A 27 -9.37 29.16 7.04
C SER A 27 -10.60 28.25 7.08
N THR A 28 -11.13 28.03 8.26
CA THR A 28 -12.43 27.36 8.50
C THR A 28 -13.41 28.34 9.13
N ASP A 29 -14.69 27.98 9.18
CA ASP A 29 -15.74 28.81 9.79
C ASP A 29 -15.46 29.11 11.28
N ASP A 30 -14.73 28.21 11.96
CA ASP A 30 -14.29 28.35 13.36
C ASP A 30 -12.91 29.04 13.50
N GLY A 31 -12.34 29.56 12.40
CA GLY A 31 -11.05 30.25 12.37
C GLY A 31 -9.95 29.50 11.61
N PRO A 32 -8.72 30.03 11.59
CA PRO A 32 -7.61 29.42 10.88
C PRO A 32 -7.03 28.22 11.63
N ILE A 33 -7.02 27.05 11.00
CA ILE A 33 -6.44 25.81 11.52
C ILE A 33 -5.20 25.40 10.73
N TRP A 34 -4.27 24.70 11.39
CA TRP A 34 -3.12 24.11 10.72
C TRP A 34 -3.49 22.74 10.15
N GLU A 35 -3.39 22.61 8.83
CA GLU A 35 -3.48 21.33 8.13
C GLU A 35 -2.07 20.81 7.85
N PHE A 36 -1.81 19.52 8.12
CA PHE A 36 -0.49 18.90 8.01
C PHE A 36 -0.46 17.85 6.89
N TYR A 37 0.60 17.84 6.10
CA TYR A 37 0.78 16.97 4.93
C TYR A 37 2.09 16.21 4.99
N ALA A 38 2.24 15.14 4.20
CA ALA A 38 3.55 14.55 3.99
C ALA A 38 4.49 15.54 3.30
N CYS A 39 5.77 15.56 3.70
CA CYS A 39 6.73 16.46 3.09
C CYS A 39 8.16 15.88 3.06
N GLN A 40 8.91 16.18 2.01
CA GLN A 40 10.26 15.66 1.81
C GLN A 40 11.21 16.74 1.26
N PRO A 41 12.51 16.65 1.52
CA PRO A 41 13.48 17.59 0.99
C PRO A 41 13.60 17.49 -0.52
N LYS A 42 13.99 18.60 -1.15
CA LYS A 42 14.29 18.63 -2.59
C LYS A 42 15.49 17.75 -2.94
N PRO A 43 15.50 17.11 -4.12
CA PRO A 43 16.69 16.48 -4.67
C PRO A 43 17.85 17.46 -4.78
N MET A 44 19.06 16.98 -4.54
CA MET A 44 20.30 17.74 -4.76
C MET A 44 21.48 16.78 -5.04
N SER A 45 22.57 17.32 -5.56
CA SER A 45 23.85 16.60 -5.63
C SER A 45 24.38 16.36 -4.22
N MET A 46 24.74 15.11 -3.92
CA MET A 46 25.37 14.75 -2.64
C MET A 46 26.90 14.77 -2.71
N ARG A 47 27.48 15.19 -3.84
CA ARG A 47 28.93 15.22 -4.07
C ARG A 47 29.67 16.04 -3.02
N GLU A 48 29.13 17.20 -2.63
CA GLU A 48 29.78 18.13 -1.69
C GLU A 48 29.76 17.68 -0.23
N TYR A 49 28.88 16.73 0.11
CA TYR A 49 28.76 16.18 1.47
C TYR A 49 29.38 14.78 1.59
N MET A 50 29.98 14.30 0.50
CA MET A 50 30.55 12.97 0.40
C MET A 50 31.90 12.92 1.13
N LYS A 51 32.07 11.91 1.97
CA LYS A 51 33.37 11.55 2.56
C LYS A 51 33.90 10.32 1.83
N ILE A 52 35.04 10.50 1.16
CA ILE A 52 35.69 9.47 0.36
C ILE A 52 36.75 8.77 1.21
N LYS A 53 36.74 7.44 1.18
CA LYS A 53 37.82 6.59 1.70
C LYS A 53 38.23 5.60 0.62
N VAL A 54 39.53 5.54 0.33
CA VAL A 54 40.11 4.62 -0.65
C VAL A 54 40.94 3.56 0.08
N GLU A 55 40.76 2.30 -0.29
CA GLU A 55 41.47 1.14 0.26
C GLU A 55 41.96 0.21 -0.87
N PRO A 56 43.09 -0.51 -0.69
CA PRO A 56 43.98 -0.47 0.47
C PRO A 56 44.80 0.82 0.56
N ALA A 57 45.43 1.07 1.71
CA ALA A 57 46.37 2.19 1.85
C ALA A 57 47.54 2.03 0.86
N GLY A 58 47.95 3.12 0.21
CA GLY A 58 49.00 3.10 -0.82
C GLY A 58 48.53 2.70 -2.21
N ILE A 59 47.22 2.49 -2.44
CA ILE A 59 46.69 2.22 -3.79
C ILE A 59 46.65 3.46 -4.67
N THR A 60 46.64 4.67 -4.11
CA THR A 60 46.77 5.93 -4.87
C THR A 60 48.22 6.11 -5.30
N CYS A 61 48.46 6.49 -6.56
CA CYS A 61 49.81 6.68 -7.09
C CYS A 61 50.57 7.85 -6.43
N GLY A 62 51.89 7.89 -6.62
CA GLY A 62 52.73 9.04 -6.25
C GLY A 62 53.54 8.89 -4.96
N SER A 63 53.55 7.71 -4.33
CA SER A 63 54.41 7.43 -3.16
C SER A 63 54.95 5.98 -3.17
N PRO A 64 56.13 5.72 -3.78
CA PRO A 64 57.00 6.69 -4.46
C PRO A 64 56.42 7.19 -5.79
N PRO A 65 56.98 8.27 -6.38
CA PRO A 65 56.62 8.71 -7.73
C PRO A 65 56.72 7.56 -8.74
N GLU A 66 55.75 7.47 -9.64
CA GLU A 66 55.72 6.42 -10.66
C GLU A 66 55.29 6.95 -12.03
N ARG A 67 55.79 6.31 -13.09
CA ARG A 67 55.42 6.63 -14.47
C ARG A 67 54.23 5.81 -14.92
N PHE A 68 53.40 6.44 -15.75
CA PHE A 68 52.25 5.80 -16.38
C PHE A 68 52.14 6.20 -17.85
N CYS A 69 51.31 5.46 -18.60
CA CYS A 69 51.08 5.73 -20.01
C CYS A 69 49.67 6.23 -20.22
N THR A 70 49.53 7.36 -20.90
CA THR A 70 48.24 7.89 -21.35
C THR A 70 47.82 7.27 -22.68
N LEU A 71 46.54 7.40 -23.03
CA LEU A 71 46.03 7.01 -24.36
C LEU A 71 46.64 7.84 -25.50
N GLU A 72 47.14 9.03 -25.19
CA GLU A 72 47.80 9.94 -26.15
C GLU A 72 49.26 9.57 -26.34
N ASN A 73 49.92 9.08 -25.28
CA ASN A 73 51.30 8.63 -25.32
C ASN A 73 51.49 7.16 -24.85
N PRO A 74 50.91 6.18 -25.58
CA PRO A 74 50.90 4.78 -25.14
C PRO A 74 52.27 4.08 -25.18
N TYR A 75 53.27 4.67 -25.85
CA TYR A 75 54.58 4.05 -26.08
C TYR A 75 55.73 4.73 -25.31
N LEU A 76 55.65 6.03 -25.03
CA LEU A 76 56.73 6.73 -24.30
C LEU A 76 56.51 6.80 -22.79
N CYS A 77 55.26 6.67 -22.30
CA CYS A 77 54.91 6.66 -20.87
C CYS A 77 55.66 7.74 -20.06
N SER A 78 55.66 8.96 -20.62
CA SER A 78 56.43 10.10 -20.10
C SER A 78 55.76 10.79 -18.92
N ASP A 79 54.49 10.45 -18.68
CA ASP A 79 53.69 11.05 -17.62
C ASP A 79 54.08 10.43 -16.26
N GLU A 80 54.13 11.27 -15.24
CA GLU A 80 54.57 10.93 -13.89
C GLU A 80 53.49 11.31 -12.89
N CYS A 81 53.19 10.38 -11.98
CA CYS A 81 52.38 10.66 -10.80
C CYS A 81 53.30 10.80 -9.60
N ASP A 82 53.26 11.98 -8.96
CA ASP A 82 54.07 12.32 -7.79
C ASP A 82 53.19 13.00 -6.74
N ALA A 83 52.99 12.34 -5.59
CA ALA A 83 52.14 12.88 -4.52
C ALA A 83 52.79 14.05 -3.77
N SER A 84 54.10 14.27 -3.94
CA SER A 84 54.82 15.41 -3.36
C SER A 84 54.67 16.69 -4.19
N ASN A 85 54.30 16.57 -5.47
CA ASN A 85 54.05 17.69 -6.36
C ASN A 85 52.53 17.84 -6.62
N PRO A 86 51.88 18.92 -6.13
CA PRO A 86 50.44 19.15 -6.32
C PRO A 86 49.97 19.13 -7.78
N ASP A 87 50.82 19.52 -8.73
CA ASP A 87 50.48 19.55 -10.17
C ASP A 87 50.48 18.15 -10.81
N LEU A 88 51.14 17.17 -10.18
CA LEU A 88 51.25 15.78 -10.63
C LEU A 88 50.55 14.80 -9.68
N ALA A 89 49.93 15.30 -8.61
CA ALA A 89 49.26 14.50 -7.61
C ALA A 89 47.83 14.18 -8.04
N HIS A 90 47.42 12.92 -7.87
CA HIS A 90 46.08 12.44 -8.19
C HIS A 90 45.31 11.94 -6.96
N PRO A 91 45.08 12.78 -5.94
CA PRO A 91 44.51 12.33 -4.68
C PRO A 91 43.00 12.06 -4.79
N PRO A 92 42.40 11.26 -3.88
CA PRO A 92 40.98 10.87 -3.94
C PRO A 92 39.98 12.03 -3.96
N GLN A 93 40.37 13.21 -3.47
CA GLN A 93 39.54 14.42 -3.44
C GLN A 93 39.18 14.92 -4.85
N LEU A 94 39.95 14.54 -5.87
CA LEU A 94 39.68 14.86 -7.27
C LEU A 94 38.55 14.02 -7.88
N MET A 95 37.91 13.12 -7.12
CA MET A 95 36.66 12.46 -7.57
C MET A 95 35.40 13.28 -7.26
N GLN A 96 35.54 14.39 -6.52
CA GLN A 96 34.41 15.20 -6.04
C GLN A 96 34.61 16.71 -6.21
N ASP A 97 35.74 17.14 -6.77
CA ASP A 97 36.05 18.55 -6.95
C ASP A 97 35.17 19.18 -8.03
N ARG A 98 35.15 20.51 -8.04
CA ARG A 98 34.55 21.27 -9.11
C ARG A 98 35.66 21.55 -10.12
N GLU A 99 35.64 20.84 -11.26
CA GLU A 99 36.64 20.97 -12.35
C GLU A 99 37.00 22.45 -12.59
N PRO A 100 38.22 22.89 -12.21
CA PRO A 100 38.61 24.28 -12.33
C PRO A 100 38.80 24.64 -13.80
N PHE A 101 38.04 25.60 -14.31
CA PHE A 101 38.17 26.15 -15.67
C PHE A 101 38.04 25.10 -16.79
N GLY A 102 37.38 23.96 -16.52
CA GLY A 102 37.19 22.88 -17.49
C GLY A 102 38.44 22.01 -17.73
N LEU A 103 39.48 22.14 -16.89
CA LEU A 103 40.58 21.19 -16.87
C LEU A 103 40.13 19.92 -16.12
N ILE A 104 40.39 18.77 -16.74
CA ILE A 104 40.02 17.47 -16.17
C ILE A 104 41.01 17.13 -15.06
N THR A 105 40.48 17.03 -13.85
CA THR A 105 41.16 16.49 -12.67
C THR A 105 40.65 15.06 -12.43
N TYR A 106 41.49 14.21 -11.83
CA TYR A 106 41.10 12.84 -11.53
C TYR A 106 41.96 12.22 -10.43
N TRP A 107 41.35 11.33 -9.65
CA TRP A 107 42.07 10.40 -8.80
C TRP A 107 42.63 9.24 -9.65
N GLN A 108 43.81 8.73 -9.30
CA GLN A 108 44.47 7.63 -10.00
C GLN A 108 45.05 6.59 -9.02
N THR A 109 44.91 5.31 -9.36
CA THR A 109 45.61 4.23 -8.66
C THR A 109 47.04 4.07 -9.12
N ILE A 110 47.84 3.33 -8.35
CA ILE A 110 49.08 2.76 -8.85
C ILE A 110 48.86 1.99 -10.16
N THR A 111 49.90 1.92 -10.97
CA THR A 111 49.92 1.07 -12.18
C THR A 111 49.83 -0.42 -11.84
N TRP A 112 49.36 -1.24 -12.78
CA TRP A 112 49.28 -2.70 -12.63
C TRP A 112 50.64 -3.40 -12.80
N SER A 113 51.71 -2.79 -12.33
CA SER A 113 53.11 -3.24 -12.46
C SER A 113 53.39 -4.60 -11.82
N ARG A 114 52.58 -5.02 -10.84
CA ARG A 114 52.70 -6.31 -10.12
C ARG A 114 51.88 -7.45 -10.75
N TYR A 115 51.38 -7.28 -11.97
CA TYR A 115 50.67 -8.34 -12.69
C TYR A 115 51.48 -9.67 -12.66
N PRO A 116 50.86 -10.83 -12.33
CA PRO A 116 49.43 -11.11 -12.35
C PRO A 116 48.66 -10.86 -11.03
N GLU A 117 49.27 -10.26 -10.01
CA GLU A 117 48.54 -9.89 -8.78
C GLU A 117 47.39 -8.93 -9.11
N PRO A 118 46.13 -9.18 -8.72
CA PRO A 118 45.01 -8.30 -9.08
C PRO A 118 45.17 -6.87 -8.55
N LEU A 119 44.94 -5.88 -9.43
CA LEU A 119 44.86 -4.48 -9.02
C LEU A 119 43.47 -4.21 -8.43
N LEU A 120 43.32 -4.37 -7.11
CA LEU A 120 42.05 -4.18 -6.41
C LEU A 120 42.02 -2.81 -5.72
N ALA A 121 40.94 -2.06 -5.94
CA ALA A 121 40.70 -0.79 -5.25
C ALA A 121 39.25 -0.69 -4.79
N ASN A 122 39.05 -0.28 -3.54
CA ASN A 122 37.74 -0.04 -2.95
C ASN A 122 37.59 1.45 -2.66
N ILE A 123 36.59 2.09 -3.26
CA ILE A 123 36.22 3.48 -2.99
C ILE A 123 34.92 3.48 -2.20
N SER A 124 35.01 3.80 -0.92
CA SER A 124 33.85 3.92 -0.02
C SER A 124 33.44 5.38 0.12
N LEU A 125 32.15 5.64 -0.09
CA LEU A 125 31.51 6.96 -0.08
C LEU A 125 30.50 6.99 1.07
N SER A 126 30.63 7.96 1.97
CA SER A 126 29.78 8.04 3.16
C SER A 126 29.27 9.46 3.42
N TRP A 127 28.03 9.57 3.88
CA TRP A 127 27.35 10.86 4.13
C TRP A 127 26.95 11.06 5.59
N ASN A 128 27.17 10.04 6.44
CA ASN A 128 26.70 9.99 7.82
C ASN A 128 25.23 10.44 7.95
N LYS A 129 24.39 10.09 6.98
CA LYS A 129 22.98 10.44 6.84
C LYS A 129 22.33 9.43 5.91
N SER A 130 21.10 9.01 6.22
CA SER A 130 20.32 8.19 5.29
C SER A 130 19.84 9.05 4.12
N LEU A 131 20.07 8.58 2.90
CA LEU A 131 19.75 9.22 1.63
C LEU A 131 18.84 8.31 0.79
N GLU A 132 18.06 8.92 -0.09
CA GLU A 132 17.22 8.25 -1.09
C GLU A 132 17.63 8.75 -2.48
N LEU A 133 18.04 7.84 -3.37
CA LEU A 133 18.40 8.20 -4.75
C LEU A 133 17.19 8.80 -5.47
N THR A 134 17.45 9.85 -6.25
CA THR A 134 16.43 10.54 -7.04
C THR A 134 16.71 10.50 -8.53
N ASP A 135 17.95 10.21 -8.91
CA ASP A 135 18.43 10.14 -10.27
C ASP A 135 19.60 9.14 -10.36
N ASP A 136 20.14 8.94 -11.55
CA ASP A 136 21.22 7.99 -11.84
C ASP A 136 22.49 8.34 -11.05
N VAL A 137 23.14 7.33 -10.47
CA VAL A 137 24.50 7.50 -9.94
C VAL A 137 25.46 7.38 -11.11
N GLN A 138 26.29 8.39 -11.32
CA GLN A 138 27.24 8.45 -12.43
C GLN A 138 28.67 8.46 -11.91
N ILE A 139 29.50 7.58 -12.48
CA ILE A 139 30.95 7.55 -12.25
C ILE A 139 31.62 7.80 -13.60
N THR A 140 32.46 8.83 -13.67
CA THR A 140 33.18 9.23 -14.88
C THR A 140 34.64 8.78 -14.78
N PHE A 141 35.09 7.97 -15.75
CA PHE A 141 36.46 7.46 -15.84
C PHE A 141 37.24 8.17 -16.95
N GLU A 142 38.52 8.49 -16.72
CA GLU A 142 39.32 9.21 -17.72
C GLU A 142 40.08 8.28 -18.68
N TYR A 143 40.71 7.22 -18.16
CA TYR A 143 41.57 6.30 -18.93
C TYR A 143 40.94 4.92 -19.18
N GLY A 144 39.63 4.91 -19.38
CA GLY A 144 38.85 3.72 -19.70
C GLY A 144 38.15 3.11 -18.50
N ARG A 145 36.96 2.55 -18.77
CA ARG A 145 36.11 1.95 -17.74
C ARG A 145 36.64 0.56 -17.35
N PRO A 146 36.51 0.17 -16.06
CA PRO A 146 36.86 -1.17 -15.60
C PRO A 146 36.16 -2.25 -16.41
N THR A 147 36.91 -3.31 -16.76
CA THR A 147 36.33 -4.52 -17.34
C THR A 147 35.55 -5.32 -16.32
N VAL A 148 35.90 -5.23 -15.02
CA VAL A 148 35.14 -5.86 -13.94
C VAL A 148 35.09 -4.95 -12.71
N MET A 149 33.89 -4.64 -12.24
CA MET A 149 33.65 -3.85 -11.02
C MET A 149 32.29 -4.16 -10.38
N VAL A 150 32.12 -3.77 -9.12
CA VAL A 150 30.88 -3.96 -8.36
C VAL A 150 30.54 -2.67 -7.63
N LEU A 151 29.29 -2.23 -7.74
CA LEU A 151 28.71 -1.21 -6.87
C LEU A 151 27.95 -1.90 -5.74
N GLU A 152 28.27 -1.55 -4.51
CA GLU A 152 27.63 -2.03 -3.30
C GLU A 152 27.04 -0.85 -2.52
N LYS A 153 26.04 -1.15 -1.69
CA LYS A 153 25.44 -0.18 -0.78
C LYS A 153 25.40 -0.68 0.65
N SER A 154 25.38 0.26 1.58
CA SER A 154 25.19 0.04 3.01
C SER A 154 24.00 0.85 3.51
N MET A 155 23.31 0.31 4.51
CA MET A 155 22.18 0.95 5.20
C MET A 155 22.51 1.27 6.67
N ASP A 156 23.73 0.98 7.11
CA ASP A 156 24.17 1.01 8.51
C ASP A 156 25.55 1.69 8.67
N ASN A 157 25.79 2.72 7.84
CA ASN A 157 27.02 3.53 7.82
C ASN A 157 28.29 2.71 7.55
N GLY A 158 28.23 1.78 6.61
CA GLY A 158 29.37 1.03 6.10
C GLY A 158 29.76 -0.19 6.95
N ARG A 159 28.91 -0.61 7.89
CA ARG A 159 29.16 -1.82 8.72
C ARG A 159 28.85 -3.09 7.93
N THR A 160 27.74 -3.11 7.21
CA THR A 160 27.38 -4.19 6.29
C THR A 160 27.23 -3.66 4.87
N TRP A 161 27.60 -4.50 3.90
CA TRP A 161 27.63 -4.17 2.49
C TRP A 161 26.84 -5.20 1.70
N HIS A 162 25.97 -4.72 0.82
CA HIS A 162 25.16 -5.55 -0.05
C HIS A 162 25.40 -5.17 -1.52
N PRO A 163 25.50 -6.14 -2.43
CA PRO A 163 25.59 -5.86 -3.86
C PRO A 163 24.44 -5.01 -4.34
N TYR A 164 24.74 -3.97 -5.09
CA TYR A 164 23.74 -3.07 -5.68
C TYR A 164 23.66 -3.27 -7.20
N GLN A 165 24.81 -3.45 -7.86
CA GLN A 165 24.92 -3.73 -9.29
C GLN A 165 26.30 -4.32 -9.62
N TYR A 166 26.32 -5.30 -10.51
CA TYR A 166 27.56 -5.86 -11.08
C TYR A 166 27.80 -5.32 -12.49
N TYR A 167 29.07 -5.13 -12.84
CA TYR A 167 29.49 -4.69 -14.16
C TYR A 167 30.69 -5.54 -14.60
N ALA A 168 30.56 -6.18 -15.76
CA ALA A 168 31.61 -7.00 -16.33
C ALA A 168 31.59 -6.90 -17.86
N ASP A 169 32.72 -7.09 -18.52
CA ASP A 169 32.78 -7.30 -19.97
C ASP A 169 32.17 -8.66 -20.37
N ASP A 170 32.35 -9.67 -19.52
CA ASP A 170 31.66 -10.96 -19.53
C ASP A 170 31.07 -11.26 -18.14
N CYS A 171 29.74 -11.14 -18.01
CA CYS A 171 29.04 -11.33 -16.75
C CYS A 171 29.03 -12.79 -16.26
N LEU A 172 29.04 -13.75 -17.19
CA LEU A 172 29.02 -15.17 -16.86
C LEU A 172 30.38 -15.62 -16.33
N ASP A 173 31.47 -15.18 -16.96
CA ASP A 173 32.84 -15.44 -16.50
C ASP A 173 33.12 -14.78 -15.15
N ALA A 174 32.84 -13.48 -15.02
CA ALA A 174 33.24 -12.71 -13.85
C ALA A 174 32.41 -13.03 -12.59
N PHE A 175 31.10 -13.27 -12.73
CA PHE A 175 30.17 -13.36 -11.60
C PHE A 175 29.21 -14.55 -11.67
N GLY A 176 29.26 -15.38 -12.72
CA GLY A 176 28.30 -16.47 -12.90
C GLY A 176 26.87 -15.98 -13.14
N MET A 177 26.70 -14.75 -13.61
CA MET A 177 25.39 -14.11 -13.81
C MET A 177 25.10 -13.93 -15.30
N PRO A 178 23.88 -14.22 -15.78
CA PRO A 178 23.52 -13.87 -17.15
C PRO A 178 23.48 -12.34 -17.30
N PRO A 179 23.97 -11.79 -18.42
CA PRO A 179 23.93 -10.36 -18.66
C PRO A 179 22.48 -9.88 -18.80
N LYS A 180 22.18 -8.73 -18.18
CA LYS A 180 20.85 -8.11 -18.23
C LYS A 180 20.95 -6.60 -18.18
N ARG A 181 20.06 -5.92 -18.89
CA ARG A 181 19.93 -4.45 -18.81
C ARG A 181 18.74 -4.06 -17.95
N VAL A 182 18.76 -2.83 -17.44
CA VAL A 182 17.69 -2.31 -16.59
C VAL A 182 16.38 -2.15 -17.37
N GLN A 183 16.45 -1.84 -18.67
CA GLN A 183 15.28 -1.76 -19.55
C GLN A 183 14.55 -3.11 -19.70
N ASP A 184 15.25 -4.23 -19.46
CA ASP A 184 14.69 -5.59 -19.53
C ASP A 184 14.06 -6.03 -18.18
N LEU A 185 13.97 -5.13 -17.19
CA LEU A 185 13.28 -5.37 -15.92
C LEU A 185 11.78 -5.09 -16.03
N SER A 186 11.03 -5.81 -15.22
CA SER A 186 9.58 -5.67 -15.05
C SER A 186 9.27 -5.04 -13.69
N ALA A 187 8.04 -4.59 -13.50
CA ALA A 187 7.57 -4.08 -12.21
C ALA A 187 7.83 -5.04 -11.04
N ALA A 188 7.70 -6.36 -11.25
CA ALA A 188 7.86 -7.36 -10.21
C ALA A 188 9.33 -7.60 -9.77
N ASN A 189 10.31 -7.24 -10.60
CA ASN A 189 11.73 -7.49 -10.34
C ASN A 189 12.59 -6.23 -10.52
N VAL A 190 11.98 -5.05 -10.37
CA VAL A 190 12.66 -3.75 -10.48
C VAL A 190 13.77 -3.56 -9.44
N THR A 191 13.73 -4.27 -8.31
CA THR A 191 14.76 -4.24 -7.25
C THR A 191 15.80 -5.34 -7.41
N ARG A 192 15.75 -6.12 -8.51
CA ARG A 192 16.71 -7.19 -8.77
C ARG A 192 18.09 -6.59 -9.04
N VAL A 193 19.09 -7.12 -8.33
CA VAL A 193 20.50 -6.91 -8.62
C VAL A 193 20.84 -7.71 -9.88
N ILE A 194 21.45 -7.05 -10.86
CA ILE A 194 21.81 -7.66 -12.15
C ILE A 194 23.31 -7.49 -12.40
N CYS A 195 23.81 -8.17 -13.43
CA CYS A 195 25.09 -7.87 -14.05
C CYS A 195 24.83 -7.30 -15.44
N THR A 196 25.45 -6.17 -15.77
CA THR A 196 25.32 -5.54 -17.09
C THR A 196 26.68 -5.45 -17.77
N GLU A 197 26.70 -5.73 -19.07
CA GLU A 197 27.90 -5.64 -19.90
C GLU A 197 28.00 -4.32 -20.67
N GLN A 198 26.97 -3.47 -20.58
CA GLN A 198 26.86 -2.21 -21.30
C GLN A 198 28.00 -1.23 -20.98
N TYR A 199 28.47 -1.22 -19.72
CA TYR A 199 29.44 -0.24 -19.23
C TYR A 199 30.88 -0.78 -19.12
N SER A 200 31.09 -2.07 -19.41
CA SER A 200 32.40 -2.73 -19.25
C SER A 200 32.91 -3.37 -20.55
N ARG A 201 32.06 -3.58 -21.56
CA ARG A 201 32.51 -4.01 -22.89
C ARG A 201 33.42 -2.97 -23.53
N TRP A 202 34.52 -3.46 -24.10
CA TRP A 202 35.41 -2.67 -24.93
C TRP A 202 34.75 -2.40 -26.29
N VAL A 203 34.16 -1.22 -26.45
CA VAL A 203 33.66 -0.75 -27.76
C VAL A 203 34.29 0.59 -28.06
N GLY A 204 35.59 0.59 -28.44
CA GLY A 204 36.25 1.62 -29.25
C GLY A 204 36.01 3.11 -28.97
N SER A 205 35.38 3.48 -27.86
CA SER A 205 34.85 4.80 -27.63
C SER A 205 35.76 5.47 -26.62
N LYS A 206 36.77 6.17 -27.14
CA LYS A 206 37.46 7.22 -26.38
C LYS A 206 36.49 8.23 -25.73
N ASN A 207 35.22 8.24 -26.17
CA ASN A 207 34.18 9.16 -25.73
C ASN A 207 33.25 8.59 -24.65
N ASP A 208 33.25 7.29 -24.36
CA ASP A 208 32.34 6.69 -23.37
C ASP A 208 33.03 6.46 -22.02
N LYS A 209 33.06 7.53 -21.23
CA LYS A 209 33.70 7.62 -19.92
C LYS A 209 32.78 7.23 -18.76
N ASN A 210 31.48 7.15 -19.01
CA ASN A 210 30.47 7.10 -17.95
C ASN A 210 30.05 5.66 -17.64
N VAL A 211 29.90 5.39 -16.35
CA VAL A 211 29.27 4.21 -15.79
C VAL A 211 28.07 4.68 -14.99
N LEU A 212 26.88 4.14 -15.30
CA LEU A 212 25.65 4.53 -14.62
C LEU A 212 25.10 3.40 -13.75
N PHE A 213 24.53 3.77 -12.61
CA PHE A 213 23.50 3.00 -11.94
C PHE A 213 22.15 3.62 -12.29
N GLU A 214 21.42 2.97 -13.19
CA GLU A 214 20.23 3.52 -13.85
C GLU A 214 18.99 3.52 -12.92
N VAL A 215 18.84 4.57 -12.11
CA VAL A 215 17.68 4.83 -11.25
C VAL A 215 16.51 5.36 -12.09
N ARG A 216 16.76 6.30 -13.01
CA ARG A 216 15.71 6.89 -13.87
C ARG A 216 14.99 5.82 -14.67
N THR A 217 15.74 4.88 -15.25
CA THR A 217 15.18 3.75 -16.01
C THR A 217 14.29 2.89 -15.11
N ARG A 218 14.69 2.62 -13.86
CA ARG A 218 13.85 1.87 -12.89
C ARG A 218 12.60 2.64 -12.49
N PHE A 219 12.69 3.95 -12.27
CA PHE A 219 11.54 4.79 -11.98
C PHE A 219 10.56 4.86 -13.16
N SER A 220 11.08 4.86 -14.39
CA SER A 220 10.29 4.94 -15.62
C SER A 220 9.31 3.77 -15.80
N ILE A 221 9.61 2.61 -15.18
CA ILE A 221 8.72 1.44 -15.17
C ILE A 221 7.37 1.79 -14.51
N PHE A 222 7.36 2.71 -13.54
CA PHE A 222 6.14 3.14 -12.84
C PHE A 222 5.68 4.54 -13.26
N ALA A 223 6.60 5.47 -13.46
CA ALA A 223 6.29 6.87 -13.78
C ALA A 223 6.18 7.17 -15.29
N GLY A 224 6.44 6.17 -16.15
CA GLY A 224 6.53 6.33 -17.60
C GLY A 224 7.90 6.89 -18.05
N PRO A 225 8.19 6.86 -19.36
CA PRO A 225 9.51 7.20 -19.91
C PRO A 225 9.94 8.66 -19.65
N ARG A 226 8.98 9.58 -19.49
CA ARG A 226 9.23 10.99 -19.19
C ARG A 226 9.13 11.32 -17.69
N LEU A 227 8.96 10.32 -16.82
CA LEU A 227 8.76 10.47 -15.38
C LEU A 227 7.61 11.44 -15.02
N GLN A 228 6.53 11.42 -15.79
CA GLN A 228 5.39 12.33 -15.60
C GLN A 228 4.37 11.77 -14.60
N ASN A 229 4.23 10.45 -14.52
CA ASN A 229 3.27 9.79 -13.63
C ASN A 229 3.89 9.49 -12.25
N MET A 230 4.35 10.54 -11.57
CA MET A 230 5.03 10.42 -10.28
C MET A 230 4.11 9.89 -9.17
N ASP A 231 2.80 10.18 -9.23
CA ASP A 231 1.81 9.64 -8.28
C ASP A 231 1.80 8.11 -8.27
N ASN A 232 1.88 7.46 -9.43
CA ASN A 232 1.96 6.00 -9.50
C ASN A 232 3.28 5.49 -8.92
N LEU A 233 4.42 6.16 -9.19
CA LEU A 233 5.70 5.78 -8.59
C LEU A 233 5.64 5.87 -7.06
N TYR A 234 5.14 6.97 -6.50
CA TYR A 234 5.01 7.15 -5.05
C TYR A 234 4.05 6.14 -4.42
N THR A 235 2.90 5.88 -5.05
CA THR A 235 1.96 4.83 -4.62
C THR A 235 2.65 3.45 -4.58
N ARG A 236 3.52 3.15 -5.56
CA ARG A 236 4.30 1.91 -5.59
C ARG A 236 5.42 1.89 -4.55
N MET A 237 6.06 3.02 -4.25
CA MET A 237 7.06 3.13 -3.18
C MET A 237 6.48 2.76 -1.81
N GLU A 238 5.18 2.98 -1.57
CA GLU A 238 4.50 2.56 -0.33
C GLU A 238 3.98 1.13 -0.36
N SER A 239 3.30 0.76 -1.45
CA SER A 239 2.61 -0.52 -1.54
C SER A 239 3.52 -1.70 -1.85
N MET A 240 4.65 -1.47 -2.55
CA MET A 240 5.62 -2.51 -2.89
C MET A 240 6.69 -2.64 -1.81
N LYS A 241 6.68 -3.77 -1.11
CA LYS A 241 7.67 -4.07 -0.07
C LYS A 241 9.10 -3.98 -0.62
N GLY A 242 9.93 -3.19 0.05
CA GLY A 242 11.36 -3.07 -0.25
C GLY A 242 11.72 -2.15 -1.43
N LEU A 243 10.75 -1.59 -2.17
CA LEU A 243 11.06 -0.69 -3.28
C LEU A 243 11.73 0.60 -2.81
N ARG A 244 11.17 1.28 -1.81
CA ARG A 244 11.77 2.49 -1.22
C ARG A 244 13.13 2.19 -0.58
N ASP A 245 13.24 1.06 0.11
CA ASP A 245 14.49 0.65 0.76
C ASP A 245 15.59 0.30 -0.26
N PHE A 246 15.21 -0.16 -1.47
CA PHE A 246 16.16 -0.39 -2.56
C PHE A 246 16.88 0.89 -2.97
N PHE A 247 16.21 2.04 -3.01
CA PHE A 247 16.82 3.34 -3.34
C PHE A 247 17.38 4.08 -2.12
N THR A 248 17.16 3.55 -0.92
CA THR A 248 17.74 4.09 0.31
C THR A 248 19.16 3.56 0.50
N PHE A 249 20.06 4.40 1.03
CA PHE A 249 21.42 4.04 1.42
C PHE A 249 22.00 5.06 2.43
N THR A 250 23.02 4.66 3.18
CA THR A 250 23.87 5.56 4.00
C THR A 250 25.26 5.70 3.43
N SER A 251 25.72 4.70 2.68
CA SER A 251 27.06 4.64 2.09
C SER A 251 27.04 3.80 0.82
N LEU A 252 27.90 4.13 -0.13
CA LEU A 252 28.14 3.38 -1.35
C LEU A 252 29.60 2.91 -1.39
N ARG A 253 29.86 1.76 -2.01
CA ARG A 253 31.22 1.25 -2.19
C ARG A 253 31.38 0.76 -3.61
N LEU A 254 32.30 1.38 -4.34
CA LEU A 254 32.74 0.92 -5.66
C LEU A 254 33.95 0.02 -5.46
N ARG A 255 33.85 -1.22 -5.92
CA ARG A 255 34.94 -2.20 -5.92
C ARG A 255 35.44 -2.38 -7.34
N LEU A 256 36.66 -1.92 -7.58
CA LEU A 256 37.35 -2.05 -8.85
C LEU A 256 38.15 -3.35 -8.82
N LEU A 257 37.83 -4.29 -9.73
CA LEU A 257 38.36 -5.65 -9.71
C LEU A 257 39.29 -5.95 -10.89
N ARG A 258 39.03 -5.36 -12.06
CA ARG A 258 39.91 -5.46 -13.23
C ARG A 258 39.90 -4.17 -14.06
N PRO A 259 41.06 -3.57 -14.39
CA PRO A 259 41.13 -2.32 -15.14
C PRO A 259 40.70 -2.50 -16.60
N SER A 260 40.64 -1.39 -17.32
CA SER A 260 40.46 -1.41 -18.78
C SER A 260 41.65 -2.10 -19.42
N LEU A 261 41.41 -3.07 -20.31
CA LEU A 261 42.50 -3.81 -20.98
C LEU A 261 42.88 -3.23 -22.34
N GLY A 262 41.99 -2.45 -22.97
CA GLY A 262 42.20 -1.93 -24.32
C GLY A 262 42.27 -3.01 -25.42
N GLY A 263 41.96 -4.26 -25.10
CA GLY A 263 42.07 -5.44 -25.96
C GLY A 263 41.62 -6.72 -25.22
N THR A 264 41.82 -7.89 -25.82
CA THR A 264 41.38 -9.18 -25.28
C THR A 264 42.36 -9.83 -24.28
N TYR A 265 43.57 -9.27 -24.14
CA TYR A 265 44.61 -9.78 -23.26
C TYR A 265 45.44 -8.64 -22.64
N VAL A 266 46.11 -8.95 -21.54
CA VAL A 266 47.05 -8.05 -20.87
C VAL A 266 48.38 -8.05 -21.62
N GLN A 267 48.84 -6.88 -22.06
CA GLN A 267 50.17 -6.70 -22.66
C GLN A 267 51.22 -6.57 -21.55
N ARG A 268 52.00 -7.63 -21.34
CA ARG A 268 52.93 -7.76 -20.20
C ARG A 268 54.14 -6.84 -20.31
N GLU A 269 54.50 -6.48 -21.53
CA GLU A 269 55.56 -5.56 -21.89
C GLU A 269 55.24 -4.10 -21.54
N ASN A 270 53.96 -3.76 -21.31
CA ASN A 270 53.55 -2.40 -21.00
C ASN A 270 52.43 -2.38 -19.94
N LEU A 271 52.80 -2.64 -18.69
CA LEU A 271 51.87 -2.65 -17.55
C LEU A 271 51.52 -1.25 -17.02
N HIS A 272 52.32 -0.23 -17.38
CA HIS A 272 52.17 1.16 -16.93
C HIS A 272 50.93 1.87 -17.51
N LYS A 273 50.28 1.28 -18.52
CA LYS A 273 49.03 1.78 -19.08
C LYS A 273 47.77 1.26 -18.39
N TYR A 274 47.92 0.31 -17.46
CA TYR A 274 46.80 -0.30 -16.75
C TYR A 274 46.68 0.28 -15.34
N PHE A 275 45.68 1.10 -15.12
CA PHE A 275 45.34 1.70 -13.83
C PHE A 275 43.88 2.14 -13.85
N TYR A 276 43.36 2.58 -12.72
CA TYR A 276 42.05 3.21 -12.64
C TYR A 276 42.21 4.72 -12.49
N ALA A 277 41.38 5.48 -13.21
CA ALA A 277 41.30 6.92 -13.06
C ALA A 277 39.84 7.39 -13.07
N ILE A 278 39.42 8.09 -12.02
CA ILE A 278 38.06 8.59 -11.84
C ILE A 278 38.11 10.11 -11.70
N SER A 279 37.42 10.82 -12.59
CA SER A 279 37.35 12.29 -12.59
C SER A 279 36.15 12.84 -11.84
N ASN A 280 35.04 12.11 -11.79
CA ASN A 280 33.86 12.59 -11.08
C ASN A 280 32.97 11.44 -10.61
N ILE A 281 32.41 11.58 -9.41
CA ILE A 281 31.34 10.75 -8.88
C ILE A 281 30.15 11.65 -8.52
N GLU A 282 29.06 11.50 -9.26
CA GLU A 282 27.83 12.25 -9.07
C GLU A 282 26.75 11.34 -8.45
N VAL A 283 26.19 11.79 -7.32
CA VAL A 283 25.16 11.06 -6.57
C VAL A 283 23.96 11.97 -6.33
N PRO A 284 22.99 12.05 -7.25
CA PRO A 284 21.78 12.82 -7.07
C PRO A 284 20.81 12.10 -6.13
N ALA A 285 20.57 12.70 -4.97
CA ALA A 285 19.72 12.11 -3.94
C ALA A 285 18.98 13.18 -3.12
N ARG A 286 18.16 12.74 -2.18
CA ARG A 286 17.59 13.59 -1.13
C ARG A 286 17.83 12.99 0.25
N CYS A 287 17.80 13.82 1.28
CA CYS A 287 17.82 13.32 2.65
C CYS A 287 16.55 12.52 2.94
N LYS A 288 16.70 11.29 3.45
CA LYS A 288 15.59 10.51 3.98
C LYS A 288 15.08 11.14 5.29
N CYS A 289 13.90 11.72 5.27
CA CYS A 289 13.29 12.34 6.46
C CYS A 289 11.96 11.68 6.86
N ASN A 290 11.69 10.47 6.36
CA ASN A 290 10.46 9.70 6.59
C ASN A 290 9.18 10.53 6.34
N LEU A 291 9.23 11.42 5.34
CA LEU A 291 8.16 12.34 4.98
C LEU A 291 7.72 13.34 6.09
N HIS A 292 8.62 13.67 7.02
CA HIS A 292 8.37 14.66 8.09
C HIS A 292 9.31 15.88 8.06
N ALA A 293 9.97 16.17 6.95
CA ALA A 293 10.73 17.40 6.81
C ALA A 293 10.80 17.83 5.35
N SER A 294 10.58 19.11 5.07
CA SER A 294 10.78 19.70 3.75
C SER A 294 12.21 20.20 3.53
N GLN A 295 13.01 20.27 4.59
CA GLN A 295 14.38 20.79 4.55
C GLN A 295 15.36 19.84 5.24
N CYS A 296 16.59 19.84 4.72
CA CYS A 296 17.72 19.13 5.28
C CYS A 296 18.91 20.08 5.25
N ALA A 297 19.52 20.31 6.41
CA ALA A 297 20.60 21.27 6.58
C ALA A 297 21.80 20.62 7.27
N VAL A 298 22.98 21.20 7.08
CA VAL A 298 24.18 20.78 7.80
C VAL A 298 24.14 21.36 9.22
N ARG A 299 24.17 20.49 10.24
CA ARG A 299 24.31 20.83 11.65
C ARG A 299 25.48 20.04 12.23
N ASP A 300 26.39 20.73 12.92
CA ASP A 300 27.59 20.13 13.53
C ASP A 300 28.38 19.24 12.54
N GLY A 301 28.51 19.71 11.29
CA GLY A 301 29.24 19.02 10.22
C GLY A 301 28.56 17.79 9.61
N ASN A 302 27.29 17.51 9.95
CA ASN A 302 26.52 16.41 9.36
C ASN A 302 25.17 16.89 8.81
N LEU A 303 24.68 16.25 7.76
CA LEU A 303 23.32 16.50 7.25
C LEU A 303 22.29 16.01 8.27
N GLN A 304 21.27 16.82 8.52
CA GLN A 304 20.17 16.51 9.43
C GLN A 304 18.85 17.09 8.90
N CYS A 305 17.76 16.32 9.04
CA CYS A 305 16.42 16.77 8.70
C CYS A 305 15.91 17.80 9.72
N ASP A 306 15.26 18.86 9.23
CA ASP A 306 14.53 19.81 10.08
C ASP A 306 13.13 19.24 10.40
N CYS A 307 13.07 18.37 11.41
CA CYS A 307 11.89 17.55 11.66
C CYS A 307 10.65 18.36 12.13
N GLU A 308 9.57 18.17 11.38
CA GLU A 308 8.20 18.62 11.65
C GLU A 308 7.35 17.47 12.22
N HIS A 309 6.03 17.62 12.23
CA HIS A 309 5.08 16.55 12.61
C HIS A 309 5.31 15.97 14.01
N ASN A 310 5.86 16.79 14.91
CA ASN A 310 6.25 16.40 16.27
C ASN A 310 7.24 15.21 16.31
N THR A 311 8.05 15.05 15.26
CA THR A 311 9.08 14.03 15.14
C THR A 311 10.48 14.58 15.44
N THR A 312 11.43 13.69 15.71
CA THR A 312 12.83 14.02 16.01
C THR A 312 13.75 12.86 15.61
N GLY A 313 15.07 13.06 15.75
CA GLY A 313 16.10 12.18 15.23
C GLY A 313 16.62 12.63 13.87
N GLN A 314 17.71 12.03 13.41
CA GLN A 314 18.40 12.45 12.18
C GLN A 314 17.53 12.32 10.92
N ASP A 315 16.73 11.25 10.87
CA ASP A 315 15.80 10.95 9.78
C ASP A 315 14.34 11.18 10.19
N CYS A 316 14.08 11.89 11.30
CA CYS A 316 12.73 12.05 11.86
C CYS A 316 12.04 10.71 12.22
N GLY A 317 12.85 9.72 12.64
CA GLY A 317 12.46 8.33 12.90
C GLY A 317 11.82 8.04 14.26
N ARG A 318 11.49 9.06 15.05
CA ARG A 318 10.85 8.90 16.37
C ARG A 318 10.07 10.16 16.76
N CYS A 319 9.18 10.05 17.74
CA CYS A 319 8.43 11.21 18.27
C CYS A 319 9.26 12.07 19.24
N LYS A 320 8.97 13.38 19.30
CA LYS A 320 9.51 14.31 20.30
C LYS A 320 9.07 13.91 21.72
N ARG A 321 9.81 14.38 22.73
CA ARG A 321 9.44 14.21 24.14
C ARG A 321 8.05 14.82 24.38
N GLY A 322 7.17 14.12 25.11
CA GLY A 322 5.77 14.52 25.31
C GLY A 322 4.79 13.95 24.29
N PHE A 323 5.28 13.27 23.26
CA PHE A 323 4.50 12.55 22.25
C PHE A 323 4.74 11.03 22.36
N ARG A 324 3.77 10.20 22.00
CA ARG A 324 3.87 8.74 22.22
C ARG A 324 4.76 8.08 21.15
N ALA A 325 5.83 7.39 21.58
CA ALA A 325 6.70 6.66 20.64
C ALA A 325 5.97 5.54 19.86
N LYS A 326 5.00 4.86 20.48
CA LYS A 326 4.17 3.81 19.83
C LYS A 326 3.32 4.31 18.66
N SER A 327 3.07 5.62 18.56
CA SER A 327 2.30 6.20 17.45
C SER A 327 3.17 6.66 16.29
N TRP A 328 4.50 6.57 16.38
CA TRP A 328 5.37 6.99 15.30
C TRP A 328 5.11 6.14 14.05
N ARG A 329 4.86 6.82 12.94
CA ARG A 329 4.74 6.25 11.60
C ARG A 329 5.35 7.28 10.65
N ALA A 330 6.09 6.84 9.64
CA ALA A 330 6.50 7.73 8.56
C ALA A 330 5.27 8.39 7.94
N GLY A 331 5.41 9.61 7.41
CA GLY A 331 4.37 10.18 6.54
C GLY A 331 4.08 9.25 5.36
N SER A 332 2.93 9.45 4.73
CA SER A 332 2.49 8.68 3.58
C SER A 332 2.28 9.58 2.37
N TYR A 333 2.66 9.13 1.18
CA TYR A 333 2.31 9.75 -0.10
C TYR A 333 0.81 9.67 -0.39
N LEU A 334 0.07 8.81 0.32
CA LEU A 334 -1.39 8.64 0.19
C LEU A 334 -2.16 9.34 1.32
N PRO A 335 -3.36 9.87 1.04
CA PRO A 335 -3.98 9.98 -0.29
C PRO A 335 -3.31 11.06 -1.15
N THR A 336 -3.29 10.88 -2.47
CA THR A 336 -2.84 11.92 -3.40
C THR A 336 -3.81 13.11 -3.38
N PRO A 337 -3.35 14.36 -3.62
CA PRO A 337 -2.00 14.73 -4.03
C PRO A 337 -1.04 15.09 -2.87
N ARG A 338 -1.53 15.29 -1.64
CA ARG A 338 -0.71 15.85 -0.54
C ARG A 338 -0.13 14.80 0.41
N GLY A 339 -0.70 13.61 0.45
CA GLY A 339 -0.30 12.55 1.38
C GLY A 339 -0.66 12.86 2.84
N SER A 340 -0.57 11.86 3.71
CA SER A 340 -0.83 12.00 5.14
C SER A 340 0.45 12.26 5.94
N SER A 341 0.41 13.23 6.85
CA SER A 341 1.58 13.61 7.65
C SER A 341 1.98 12.58 8.71
N ASN A 342 1.04 11.71 9.13
CA ASN A 342 1.18 10.76 10.23
C ASN A 342 1.90 11.36 11.45
N ASN A 343 1.52 12.57 11.82
CA ASN A 343 2.18 13.31 12.89
C ASN A 343 2.03 12.64 14.25
N CYS A 344 3.06 12.77 15.09
CA CYS A 344 2.99 12.25 16.45
C CYS A 344 1.95 13.02 17.26
N VAL A 345 1.13 12.27 18.01
CA VAL A 345 0.07 12.79 18.88
C VAL A 345 0.55 12.90 20.33
N ALA A 346 0.08 13.94 21.03
CA ALA A 346 0.48 14.22 22.40
C ALA A 346 0.08 13.08 23.34
N ALA A 347 0.91 12.79 24.34
CA ALA A 347 0.60 11.79 25.35
C ALA A 347 -0.60 12.25 26.19
N GLY A 348 -1.72 11.53 26.10
CA GLY A 348 -2.97 11.88 26.81
C GLY A 348 -4.05 12.52 25.93
N SER A 349 -3.75 12.80 24.65
CA SER A 349 -4.79 13.14 23.68
C SER A 349 -5.64 11.91 23.35
N THR A 350 -6.97 12.02 23.46
CA THR A 350 -7.94 11.01 22.99
C THR A 350 -8.07 11.00 21.47
N LEU A 351 -7.51 11.99 20.77
CA LEU A 351 -7.51 12.06 19.32
C LEU A 351 -6.50 11.05 18.75
N GLY A 352 -7.01 9.91 18.28
CA GLY A 352 -6.23 8.88 17.58
C GLY A 352 -6.02 7.57 18.34
N ASN A 353 -6.68 7.35 19.49
CA ASN A 353 -6.78 6.00 20.03
C ASN A 353 -7.80 5.22 19.17
N CYS A 354 -7.34 4.12 18.57
CA CYS A 354 -8.21 3.05 18.06
C CYS A 354 -8.92 2.38 19.24
N GLU A 355 -9.93 3.04 19.80
CA GLU A 355 -10.75 2.51 20.87
C GLU A 355 -11.82 1.58 20.29
N CYS A 356 -11.45 0.32 20.12
CA CYS A 356 -12.31 -0.73 19.58
C CYS A 356 -12.86 -1.68 20.65
N TYR A 357 -12.93 -1.23 21.92
CA TYR A 357 -13.30 -2.03 23.10
C TYR A 357 -12.65 -3.43 23.12
N GLY A 358 -11.35 -3.51 22.82
CA GLY A 358 -10.62 -4.80 22.79
C GLY A 358 -11.02 -5.76 21.65
N HIS A 359 -11.96 -5.40 20.78
CA HIS A 359 -12.49 -6.27 19.73
C HIS A 359 -11.85 -6.06 18.35
N SER A 360 -10.99 -5.05 18.20
CA SER A 360 -10.11 -4.92 17.04
C SER A 360 -8.83 -4.16 17.41
N ASN A 361 -7.75 -4.44 16.70
CA ASN A 361 -6.47 -3.73 16.81
C ASN A 361 -6.17 -2.89 15.56
N ARG A 362 -7.13 -2.72 14.66
CA ARG A 362 -6.97 -2.02 13.38
C ARG A 362 -8.12 -1.02 13.20
N CYS A 363 -7.81 0.18 12.70
CA CYS A 363 -8.83 1.15 12.28
C CYS A 363 -8.52 1.74 10.90
N SER A 364 -9.59 2.17 10.25
CA SER A 364 -9.60 3.08 9.11
C SER A 364 -9.86 4.48 9.62
N TYR A 365 -9.16 5.46 9.05
CA TYR A 365 -9.38 6.87 9.35
C TYR A 365 -9.96 7.56 8.12
N ILE A 366 -11.04 8.30 8.31
CA ILE A 366 -11.73 9.04 7.25
C ILE A 366 -11.48 10.53 7.50
N ASP A 367 -10.46 11.07 6.83
CA ASP A 367 -9.92 12.42 7.05
C ASP A 367 -10.98 13.53 6.96
N PHE A 368 -11.89 13.44 5.99
CA PHE A 368 -12.88 14.50 5.73
C PHE A 368 -14.04 14.55 6.73
N LEU A 369 -14.25 13.49 7.54
CA LEU A 369 -15.27 13.47 8.59
C LEU A 369 -14.65 13.47 10.00
N ASN A 370 -13.32 13.40 10.11
CA ASN A 370 -12.61 13.18 11.37
C ASN A 370 -13.14 11.93 12.13
N ILE A 371 -13.48 10.87 11.39
CA ILE A 371 -14.05 9.63 11.92
C ILE A 371 -12.98 8.53 11.92
N VAL A 372 -12.71 7.95 13.09
CA VAL A 372 -11.93 6.71 13.24
C VAL A 372 -12.91 5.53 13.31
N THR A 373 -12.77 4.56 12.42
CA THR A 373 -13.61 3.35 12.37
C THR A 373 -12.76 2.10 12.51
N CYS A 374 -13.00 1.29 13.52
CA CYS A 374 -12.42 -0.03 13.68
C CYS A 374 -12.73 -0.94 12.49
N VAL A 375 -11.72 -1.64 12.00
CA VAL A 375 -11.88 -2.59 10.89
C VAL A 375 -11.79 -4.01 11.40
N SER A 376 -12.59 -4.91 10.82
CA SER A 376 -12.59 -6.35 11.18
C SER A 376 -12.86 -6.61 12.67
N CYS A 377 -13.93 -6.03 13.22
CA CYS A 377 -14.38 -6.28 14.59
C CYS A 377 -14.58 -7.78 14.86
N LYS A 378 -13.94 -8.29 15.91
CA LYS A 378 -14.01 -9.67 16.43
C LYS A 378 -15.15 -9.82 17.44
N HIS A 379 -15.27 -11.00 18.06
CA HIS A 379 -16.22 -11.26 19.15
C HIS A 379 -17.68 -10.96 18.78
N ASN A 380 -18.05 -11.22 17.51
CA ASN A 380 -19.37 -10.96 16.95
C ASN A 380 -19.87 -9.51 17.12
N THR A 381 -18.93 -8.57 17.23
CA THR A 381 -19.22 -7.14 17.31
C THR A 381 -19.19 -6.45 15.95
N ARG A 382 -19.75 -5.25 15.90
CA ARG A 382 -19.84 -4.33 14.75
C ARG A 382 -20.02 -2.88 15.25
N GLY A 383 -20.02 -1.95 14.32
CA GLY A 383 -20.11 -0.51 14.61
C GLY A 383 -18.75 0.17 14.52
N GLN A 384 -18.75 1.49 14.63
CA GLN A 384 -17.55 2.31 14.44
C GLN A 384 -16.41 1.91 15.38
N ASN A 385 -16.73 1.62 16.64
CA ASN A 385 -15.80 1.24 17.70
C ASN A 385 -15.98 -0.22 18.12
N CYS A 386 -16.66 -1.04 17.33
CA CYS A 386 -17.05 -2.40 17.71
C CYS A 386 -18.00 -2.48 18.92
N GLN A 387 -18.84 -1.46 19.13
CA GLN A 387 -19.69 -1.32 20.32
C GLN A 387 -21.06 -2.03 20.25
N HIS A 388 -21.42 -2.60 19.10
CA HIS A 388 -22.72 -3.24 18.89
C HIS A 388 -22.56 -4.70 18.50
N CYS A 389 -23.55 -5.54 18.79
CA CYS A 389 -23.56 -6.92 18.31
C CYS A 389 -23.98 -7.02 16.84
N ARG A 390 -23.40 -7.99 16.13
CA ARG A 390 -23.80 -8.34 14.76
C ARG A 390 -25.25 -8.81 14.72
N LEU A 391 -25.86 -8.73 13.53
CA LEU A 391 -27.20 -9.30 13.34
C LEU A 391 -27.18 -10.79 13.65
N GLY A 392 -28.20 -11.29 14.37
CA GLY A 392 -28.21 -12.65 14.92
C GLY A 392 -27.59 -12.79 16.31
N TYR A 393 -27.11 -11.68 16.90
CA TYR A 393 -26.56 -11.62 18.26
C TYR A 393 -27.18 -10.44 19.04
N PHE A 394 -27.34 -10.61 20.36
CA PHE A 394 -27.79 -9.56 21.27
C PHE A 394 -26.75 -9.31 22.38
N ARG A 395 -26.83 -8.13 23.02
CA ARG A 395 -25.85 -7.72 24.03
C ARG A 395 -26.15 -8.35 25.38
N ASN A 396 -25.15 -8.94 26.02
CA ASN A 396 -25.23 -9.33 27.43
C ASN A 396 -25.17 -8.08 28.32
N ALA A 397 -26.28 -7.73 28.95
CA ALA A 397 -26.35 -6.54 29.81
C ALA A 397 -25.47 -6.65 31.07
N SER A 398 -25.12 -7.86 31.50
CA SER A 398 -24.29 -8.13 32.68
C SER A 398 -22.78 -8.13 32.39
N ALA A 399 -22.37 -8.06 31.12
CA ALA A 399 -20.96 -8.03 30.71
C ALA A 399 -20.52 -6.60 30.33
N GLU A 400 -19.26 -6.30 30.61
CA GLU A 400 -18.62 -5.06 30.15
C GLU A 400 -18.40 -5.08 28.63
N LEU A 401 -18.23 -3.89 28.03
CA LEU A 401 -18.23 -3.74 26.58
C LEU A 401 -17.00 -4.32 25.88
N ASP A 402 -15.93 -4.58 26.63
CA ASP A 402 -14.67 -5.14 26.15
C ASP A 402 -14.54 -6.65 26.36
N ASP A 403 -15.54 -7.29 26.98
CA ASP A 403 -15.60 -8.73 27.20
C ASP A 403 -15.74 -9.50 25.87
N GLU A 404 -14.94 -10.56 25.67
CA GLU A 404 -14.98 -11.37 24.45
C GLU A 404 -16.32 -12.08 24.20
N SER A 405 -17.13 -12.23 25.25
CA SER A 405 -18.46 -12.88 25.25
C SER A 405 -19.63 -11.89 25.35
N VAL A 406 -19.38 -10.58 25.15
CA VAL A 406 -20.39 -9.52 25.25
C VAL A 406 -21.58 -9.72 24.30
N CYS A 407 -21.39 -10.43 23.19
CA CYS A 407 -22.43 -10.73 22.20
C CYS A 407 -22.85 -12.20 22.26
N ILE A 408 -24.12 -12.43 22.63
CA ILE A 408 -24.74 -13.75 22.75
C ILE A 408 -25.57 -14.02 21.50
N GLU A 409 -25.43 -15.23 20.94
CA GLU A 409 -26.19 -15.65 19.76
C GLU A 409 -27.69 -15.82 20.08
N CYS A 410 -28.55 -15.32 19.19
CA CYS A 410 -30.00 -15.38 19.36
C CYS A 410 -30.53 -16.82 19.37
N ASN A 411 -29.96 -17.69 18.52
CA ASN A 411 -30.41 -19.08 18.32
C ASN A 411 -31.91 -19.20 17.98
N CYS A 412 -32.45 -18.29 17.16
CA CYS A 412 -33.82 -18.35 16.68
C CYS A 412 -34.06 -19.63 15.87
N ASN A 413 -35.17 -20.32 16.14
CA ASN A 413 -35.57 -21.51 15.42
C ASN A 413 -35.89 -21.15 13.96
N GLN A 414 -35.14 -21.68 13.01
CA GLN A 414 -35.28 -21.35 11.57
C GLN A 414 -36.69 -21.62 11.02
N ILE A 415 -37.40 -22.58 11.63
CA ILE A 415 -38.73 -22.98 11.22
C ILE A 415 -39.78 -22.09 11.91
N GLY A 416 -39.69 -21.91 13.23
CA GLY A 416 -40.66 -21.15 14.04
C GLY A 416 -40.48 -19.63 14.01
N SER A 417 -39.33 -19.11 13.60
CA SER A 417 -39.05 -17.68 13.50
C SER A 417 -39.14 -17.17 12.06
N VAL A 418 -39.48 -15.88 11.90
CA VAL A 418 -39.51 -15.20 10.60
C VAL A 418 -38.09 -15.06 10.02
N HIS A 419 -37.12 -14.80 10.90
CA HIS A 419 -35.69 -14.67 10.57
C HIS A 419 -34.83 -15.06 11.79
N ASP A 420 -33.52 -15.18 11.57
CA ASP A 420 -32.49 -15.52 12.57
C ASP A 420 -32.15 -14.40 13.56
N ARG A 421 -32.78 -13.23 13.44
CA ARG A 421 -32.53 -12.05 14.28
C ARG A 421 -33.45 -12.00 15.50
N CYS A 422 -32.92 -11.53 16.62
CA CYS A 422 -33.66 -11.23 17.84
C CYS A 422 -33.55 -9.75 18.23
N ASN A 423 -34.39 -9.31 19.17
CA ASN A 423 -34.32 -7.98 19.76
C ASN A 423 -33.15 -7.86 20.77
N GLU A 424 -33.00 -6.68 21.39
CA GLU A 424 -31.93 -6.42 22.37
C GLU A 424 -31.99 -7.32 23.61
N THR A 425 -33.13 -7.95 23.89
CA THR A 425 -33.32 -8.89 25.01
C THR A 425 -33.22 -10.36 24.61
N GLY A 426 -32.87 -10.65 23.35
CA GLY A 426 -32.69 -12.02 22.87
C GLY A 426 -33.98 -12.70 22.37
N TYR A 427 -35.11 -12.00 22.28
CA TYR A 427 -36.38 -12.56 21.79
C TYR A 427 -36.47 -12.50 20.26
N CYS A 428 -36.74 -13.65 19.66
CA CYS A 428 -36.91 -13.82 18.22
C CYS A 428 -38.31 -13.41 17.77
N GLN A 429 -38.42 -12.98 16.51
CA GLN A 429 -39.73 -12.72 15.91
C GLN A 429 -40.35 -14.03 15.43
N CYS A 430 -41.35 -14.52 16.17
CA CYS A 430 -42.02 -15.77 15.87
C CYS A 430 -43.02 -15.64 14.72
N LYS A 431 -43.15 -16.69 13.93
CA LYS A 431 -44.23 -16.87 12.95
C LYS A 431 -45.54 -17.13 13.68
N GLU A 432 -46.64 -16.96 12.95
CA GLU A 432 -47.98 -17.25 13.45
C GLU A 432 -48.05 -18.66 14.05
N GLY A 433 -48.70 -18.79 15.21
CA GLY A 433 -48.79 -20.05 15.95
C GLY A 433 -47.55 -20.45 16.76
N SER A 434 -46.39 -19.82 16.55
CA SER A 434 -45.14 -20.12 17.30
C SER A 434 -44.91 -19.14 18.45
N THR A 435 -44.26 -19.58 19.53
CA THR A 435 -43.96 -18.80 20.74
C THR A 435 -42.66 -19.28 21.41
N GLY A 436 -42.25 -18.62 22.50
CA GLY A 436 -40.96 -18.85 23.17
C GLY A 436 -39.90 -17.82 22.78
N GLN A 437 -38.79 -17.76 23.53
CA GLN A 437 -37.71 -16.79 23.28
C GLN A 437 -37.03 -17.03 21.92
N ARG A 438 -36.94 -18.30 21.50
CA ARG A 438 -36.33 -18.73 20.24
C ARG A 438 -37.36 -19.25 19.24
N CYS A 439 -38.66 -19.12 19.52
CA CYS A 439 -39.76 -19.64 18.71
C CYS A 439 -39.73 -21.17 18.55
N GLU A 440 -39.37 -21.86 19.63
CA GLU A 440 -39.29 -23.31 19.71
C GLU A 440 -40.61 -23.98 20.14
N ASP A 441 -41.54 -23.20 20.68
CA ASP A 441 -42.81 -23.68 21.21
C ASP A 441 -43.98 -23.26 20.32
N CYS A 442 -45.12 -23.93 20.48
CA CYS A 442 -46.37 -23.54 19.83
C CYS A 442 -47.34 -22.89 20.83
N LEU A 443 -48.08 -21.88 20.35
CA LEU A 443 -49.19 -21.30 21.09
C LEU A 443 -50.26 -22.38 21.38
N PRO A 444 -51.07 -22.21 22.44
CA PRO A 444 -52.20 -23.09 22.70
C PRO A 444 -53.10 -23.24 21.46
N GLY A 445 -53.48 -24.48 21.14
CA GLY A 445 -54.25 -24.79 19.94
C GLY A 445 -53.42 -24.95 18.67
N HIS A 446 -52.09 -25.12 18.77
CA HIS A 446 -51.20 -25.50 17.66
C HIS A 446 -50.30 -26.68 18.08
N TYR A 447 -49.79 -27.46 17.12
CA TYR A 447 -48.84 -28.56 17.35
C TYR A 447 -47.59 -28.44 16.46
N TRP A 448 -46.46 -28.98 16.92
CA TRP A 448 -45.17 -28.88 16.22
C TRP A 448 -44.99 -30.00 15.19
N LYS A 449 -44.90 -29.66 13.90
CA LYS A 449 -44.59 -30.56 12.78
C LYS A 449 -43.79 -29.83 11.71
N GLN A 450 -42.48 -29.66 11.92
CA GLN A 450 -41.66 -28.76 11.08
C GLN A 450 -42.29 -27.36 10.99
N GLY A 451 -42.74 -26.84 12.13
CA GLY A 451 -43.43 -25.56 12.29
C GLY A 451 -44.69 -25.73 13.14
N CYS A 452 -45.24 -24.62 13.63
CA CYS A 452 -46.49 -24.67 14.39
C CYS A 452 -47.67 -24.62 13.44
N PHE A 453 -48.48 -25.68 13.44
CA PHE A 453 -49.72 -25.77 12.68
C PHE A 453 -50.90 -25.70 13.64
N PRO A 454 -51.99 -24.98 13.30
CA PRO A 454 -53.17 -24.96 14.13
C PRO A 454 -53.74 -26.37 14.30
N ASN A 455 -54.22 -26.68 15.50
CA ASN A 455 -54.99 -27.86 15.77
C ASN A 455 -56.33 -27.69 15.04
N VAL A 456 -56.46 -28.33 13.89
CA VAL A 456 -57.73 -28.43 13.17
C VAL A 456 -58.43 -29.69 13.67
N CYS A 457 -59.73 -29.61 13.92
CA CYS A 457 -60.58 -30.80 13.98
C CYS A 457 -60.67 -31.32 12.55
N ASP A 458 -59.73 -32.21 12.25
CA ASP A 458 -59.13 -32.72 11.00
C ASP A 458 -59.93 -32.74 9.69
N ASP A 459 -59.34 -32.86 8.49
CA ASP A 459 -57.92 -32.72 8.04
C ASP A 459 -57.91 -31.99 6.66
N GLU A 460 -59.05 -31.41 6.24
CA GLU A 460 -59.26 -30.74 4.93
C GLU A 460 -60.31 -29.59 4.96
N LEU A 461 -60.22 -28.65 5.91
CA LEU A 461 -61.06 -27.42 6.03
C LEU A 461 -62.48 -27.60 6.64
N LEU A 462 -62.69 -27.26 7.93
CA LEU A 462 -63.03 -25.95 8.54
C LEU A 462 -64.55 -25.70 8.76
N LEU A 463 -64.94 -25.69 10.04
CA LEU A 463 -66.28 -25.52 10.65
C LEU A 463 -67.22 -26.74 10.63
N CYS A 464 -67.80 -27.03 11.79
CA CYS A 464 -69.03 -27.81 11.87
C CYS A 464 -70.14 -27.01 11.16
N GLN A 465 -70.70 -27.58 10.10
CA GLN A 465 -71.77 -27.02 9.29
C GLN A 465 -73.11 -27.13 10.01
N ASN A 466 -74.12 -26.42 9.50
CA ASN A 466 -75.52 -26.55 9.94
C ASN A 466 -75.74 -26.41 11.48
N GLY A 467 -74.93 -25.58 12.15
CA GLY A 467 -75.07 -25.28 13.57
C GLY A 467 -74.40 -26.28 14.53
N GLY A 468 -73.52 -27.16 14.04
CA GLY A 468 -72.70 -28.01 14.89
C GLY A 468 -71.71 -27.23 15.78
N THR A 469 -71.45 -27.74 16.98
CA THR A 469 -70.52 -27.12 17.94
C THR A 469 -69.25 -27.95 18.07
N CYS A 470 -68.10 -27.31 17.89
CA CYS A 470 -66.81 -27.97 18.06
C CYS A 470 -66.52 -28.20 19.55
N HIS A 471 -66.20 -29.44 19.92
CA HIS A 471 -65.90 -29.81 21.30
C HIS A 471 -64.43 -30.21 21.44
N GLU A 472 -63.73 -29.52 22.34
CA GLU A 472 -62.31 -29.73 22.67
C GLU A 472 -61.36 -29.73 21.47
N ASN A 473 -61.73 -29.06 20.38
CA ASN A 473 -60.96 -28.98 19.14
C ASN A 473 -60.56 -30.34 18.54
N GLN A 474 -61.39 -31.38 18.72
CA GLN A 474 -61.15 -32.72 18.17
C GLN A 474 -62.36 -33.32 17.41
N ARG A 475 -63.60 -32.85 17.67
CA ARG A 475 -64.81 -33.38 17.01
C ARG A 475 -65.98 -32.38 16.97
N CYS A 476 -66.84 -32.51 15.97
CA CYS A 476 -68.10 -31.76 15.89
C CYS A 476 -69.23 -32.47 16.65
N ILE A 477 -69.98 -31.71 17.46
CA ILE A 477 -71.24 -32.14 18.06
C ILE A 477 -72.39 -31.58 17.21
N CYS A 478 -73.20 -32.47 16.63
CA CYS A 478 -74.26 -32.10 15.71
C CYS A 478 -75.62 -31.88 16.38
N PRO A 479 -76.45 -30.95 15.87
CA PRO A 479 -77.85 -30.82 16.27
C PRO A 479 -78.64 -32.11 15.98
N PRO A 480 -79.74 -32.39 16.71
CA PRO A 480 -80.42 -33.69 16.69
C PRO A 480 -80.95 -34.11 15.31
N GLU A 481 -81.20 -33.16 14.41
CA GLU A 481 -81.70 -33.39 13.05
C GLU A 481 -80.58 -33.61 12.02
N LEU A 482 -79.31 -33.62 12.45
CA LEU A 482 -78.14 -33.69 11.58
C LEU A 482 -77.15 -34.74 12.06
N ARG A 483 -76.39 -35.31 11.13
CA ARG A 483 -75.31 -36.27 11.34
C ARG A 483 -74.16 -36.00 10.35
N GLY A 484 -73.03 -36.68 10.54
CA GLY A 484 -71.83 -36.49 9.72
C GLY A 484 -70.68 -35.90 10.55
N VAL A 485 -69.47 -35.95 10.00
CA VAL A 485 -68.24 -35.55 10.72
C VAL A 485 -68.19 -34.04 10.94
N LEU A 486 -68.87 -33.27 10.08
CA LEU A 486 -69.04 -31.83 10.12
C LEU A 486 -70.52 -31.43 10.25
N CYS A 487 -71.43 -32.35 10.59
CA CYS A 487 -72.88 -32.10 10.66
C CYS A 487 -73.52 -31.71 9.31
N GLU A 488 -72.99 -32.27 8.23
CA GLU A 488 -73.33 -31.96 6.85
C GLU A 488 -74.57 -32.70 6.32
N GLN A 489 -75.06 -33.74 6.99
CA GLN A 489 -76.19 -34.56 6.54
C GLN A 489 -77.41 -34.45 7.46
N PRO A 490 -78.65 -34.43 6.94
CA PRO A 490 -79.85 -34.57 7.76
C PRO A 490 -80.01 -36.00 8.29
N ARG A 491 -80.59 -36.12 9.48
CA ARG A 491 -80.84 -37.38 10.17
C ARG A 491 -82.26 -37.84 9.83
N CYS A 492 -82.38 -38.72 8.84
CA CYS A 492 -83.64 -39.38 8.51
C CYS A 492 -83.71 -40.72 9.26
N ASP A 493 -84.63 -40.84 10.21
CA ASP A 493 -84.98 -42.09 10.88
C ASP A 493 -86.32 -42.58 10.29
N GLY A 494 -86.28 -43.45 9.28
CA GLY A 494 -87.46 -44.14 8.70
C GLY A 494 -87.82 -43.78 7.24
N GLU A 495 -88.41 -44.75 6.54
CA GLU A 495 -88.83 -44.68 5.13
C GLU A 495 -89.92 -43.63 4.88
N ASP A 496 -89.53 -42.39 4.59
CA ASP A 496 -90.16 -41.56 3.55
C ASP A 496 -89.28 -40.33 3.31
N CYS A 497 -88.35 -40.46 2.37
CA CYS A 497 -87.57 -39.36 1.82
C CYS A 497 -88.01 -39.15 0.36
N ASP A 498 -89.28 -38.82 0.15
CA ASP A 498 -89.74 -38.19 -1.09
C ASP A 498 -91.07 -37.46 -0.84
N ALA A 499 -91.18 -36.26 -1.40
CA ALA A 499 -92.34 -35.37 -1.40
C ALA A 499 -92.62 -34.56 -0.10
N ALA A 500 -92.07 -33.35 -0.03
CA ALA A 500 -92.90 -32.14 -0.19
C ALA A 500 -92.07 -30.84 -0.15
N CYS A 501 -92.55 -29.87 -0.93
CA CYS A 501 -92.22 -28.43 -0.94
C CYS A 501 -91.19 -27.92 -1.96
N THR A 502 -91.38 -28.31 -3.23
CA THR A 502 -91.47 -27.32 -4.31
C THR A 502 -92.68 -26.42 -4.08
N SER A 503 -92.45 -25.23 -3.52
CA SER A 503 -93.33 -24.06 -3.72
C SER A 503 -92.67 -22.85 -3.08
N TYR A 504 -92.00 -22.03 -3.89
CA TYR A 504 -92.05 -20.56 -3.89
C TYR A 504 -91.12 -20.06 -5.00
N LEU A 505 -91.50 -20.36 -6.24
CA LEU A 505 -91.02 -19.62 -7.41
C LEU A 505 -91.78 -18.29 -7.45
N THR A 506 -91.12 -17.20 -7.06
CA THR A 506 -91.61 -15.85 -7.34
C THR A 506 -91.45 -15.58 -8.83
N SER A 507 -92.60 -15.60 -9.50
CA SER A 507 -92.92 -15.40 -10.91
C SER A 507 -92.62 -13.98 -11.45
N VAL A 508 -91.68 -13.25 -10.85
CA VAL A 508 -91.29 -11.89 -11.26
C VAL A 508 -89.91 -11.87 -11.92
N THR A 509 -88.99 -12.77 -11.55
CA THR A 509 -87.62 -12.80 -12.09
C THR A 509 -87.51 -13.50 -13.45
N LEU A 510 -88.39 -14.47 -13.75
CA LEU A 510 -88.38 -15.15 -15.05
C LEU A 510 -88.95 -14.28 -16.19
N LEU A 511 -89.88 -13.35 -15.87
CA LEU A 511 -90.47 -12.46 -16.88
C LEU A 511 -89.50 -11.33 -17.28
N LEU A 512 -88.67 -10.86 -16.34
CA LEU A 512 -87.65 -9.82 -16.58
C LEU A 512 -86.45 -10.32 -17.39
N CYS A 513 -86.08 -11.60 -17.27
CA CYS A 513 -85.00 -12.18 -18.07
C CYS A 513 -85.39 -12.47 -19.53
N LEU A 514 -86.66 -12.74 -19.83
CA LEU A 514 -87.10 -13.02 -21.21
C LEU A 514 -87.33 -11.73 -22.02
N LEU A 515 -87.81 -10.65 -21.38
CA LEU A 515 -88.00 -9.35 -22.04
C LEU A 515 -86.68 -8.64 -22.40
N ALA A 516 -85.62 -8.84 -21.60
CA ALA A 516 -84.29 -8.28 -21.87
C ALA A 516 -83.59 -8.93 -23.09
N THR A 517 -83.99 -10.14 -23.49
CA THR A 517 -83.39 -10.85 -24.63
C THR A 517 -84.09 -10.59 -25.98
N GLN A 518 -85.30 -10.02 -25.96
CA GLN A 518 -86.02 -9.64 -27.21
C GLN A 518 -85.85 -8.17 -27.61
N LEU A 519 -85.42 -7.28 -26.72
CA LEU A 519 -85.07 -5.89 -27.05
C LEU A 519 -83.64 -5.72 -27.62
N LEU A 520 -82.83 -6.78 -27.64
CA LEU A 520 -81.48 -6.80 -28.22
C LEU A 520 -81.40 -7.43 -29.62
N LYS A 521 -82.54 -7.67 -30.30
CA LYS A 521 -82.56 -8.32 -31.64
C LYS A 521 -83.41 -7.66 -32.72
N LEU A 522 -83.97 -6.46 -32.53
CA LEU A 522 -84.58 -5.70 -33.64
C LEU A 522 -84.15 -4.23 -33.55
N THR A 523 -83.71 -3.72 -34.71
CA THR A 523 -83.17 -2.37 -34.98
C THR A 523 -81.72 -2.10 -34.59
N ALA A 524 -80.82 -2.91 -35.18
CA ALA A 524 -79.73 -2.33 -35.94
C ALA A 524 -80.26 -2.00 -37.35
N CYS A 525 -80.34 -0.71 -37.66
CA CYS A 525 -80.05 -0.12 -38.96
C CYS A 525 -79.58 1.31 -38.68
#